data_AF-A0AAU9UDF1-F1
#
_entry.id   AF-A0AAU9UDF1-F1
#
_cell.length_a   1.000
_cell.length_b   1.000
_cell.length_c   1.000
_cell.angle_alpha   90.00
_cell.angle_beta   90.00
_cell.angle_gamma   90.00
#
_symmetry.space_group_name_H-M   'P 1'
#
loop_
_entity.id
_entity.type
_entity.pdbx_description
1 polymer ?
#
loop_
_entity_poly.entity_id
_entity_poly.type
_entity_poly.pdbx_seq_one_letter_code
_entity_poly.pdbx_strand_id
1 'polypeptide(L)'
;MTDLMKSITGEYIPQKRTIIERLKAKYKDEIVFFNESGHDCIVCFKGFIYKIISNKPPSHKKNDVREERLQLVRDAAAIILEDIRSQYYETKEYPPSDSFLKDVNTLIPETLSVLLKGIICQSKRKSLNAAERKYASITHSIIAATRPASFISPLLLGVGSFLYKKYGSSNLIDVLSSLGFSASYNAISLFEDSCAFRPARNILPHAFFQFVFDNADFISNTIDGKNTFHAMGGIQCVTPYDIIETDTSLPRVSKKIPASIKSTLGLIPLASYSKGKTVGLSK
;
A
#
# COMPACT_ATOMS: atom_id res chain seq x y z
N MET A 1 19.65 30.01 -46.49
CA MET A 1 20.49 30.81 -47.42
C MET A 1 20.35 32.30 -47.13
N THR A 2 19.13 32.77 -46.87
CA THR A 2 18.77 34.13 -46.44
C THR A 2 19.64 34.64 -45.29
N ASP A 3 19.85 33.87 -44.23
CA ASP A 3 20.68 34.31 -43.10
C ASP A 3 22.18 34.39 -43.43
N LEU A 4 22.66 33.54 -44.34
CA LEU A 4 24.04 33.57 -44.82
C LEU A 4 24.31 34.76 -45.77
N MET A 5 23.27 35.25 -46.44
CA MET A 5 23.34 36.48 -47.23
C MET A 5 23.28 37.73 -46.35
N LYS A 6 22.54 37.68 -45.22
CA LYS A 6 22.49 38.77 -44.24
C LYS A 6 23.80 38.96 -43.47
N SER A 7 24.62 37.93 -43.33
CA SER A 7 25.90 37.99 -42.62
C SER A 7 27.08 38.50 -43.45
N ILE A 8 26.89 38.69 -44.77
CA ILE A 8 27.92 39.27 -45.64
C ILE A 8 27.88 40.79 -45.48
N THR A 9 28.90 41.36 -44.86
CA THR A 9 29.09 42.81 -44.74
C THR A 9 30.16 43.28 -45.73
N GLY A 10 29.74 44.08 -46.72
CA GLY A 10 30.61 44.64 -47.76
C GLY A 10 29.80 45.38 -48.83
N GLU A 11 30.43 46.26 -49.60
CA GLU A 11 29.78 47.07 -50.65
C GLU A 11 29.20 46.23 -51.80
N TYR A 12 29.67 45.00 -51.97
CA TYR A 12 29.21 44.07 -53.00
C TYR A 12 28.50 42.86 -52.38
N ILE A 13 27.20 42.74 -52.64
CA ILE A 13 26.38 41.59 -52.24
C ILE A 13 26.32 40.61 -53.42
N PRO A 14 27.05 39.47 -53.38
CA PRO A 14 27.07 38.53 -54.49
C PRO A 14 25.71 37.86 -54.71
N GLN A 15 25.40 37.55 -55.97
CA GLN A 15 24.19 36.81 -56.32
C GLN A 15 24.23 35.40 -55.71
N LYS A 16 23.04 34.88 -55.35
CA LYS A 16 22.85 33.54 -54.74
C LYS A 16 23.59 32.43 -55.50
N ARG A 17 23.61 32.50 -56.84
CA ARG A 17 24.31 31.55 -57.72
C ARG A 17 25.82 31.56 -57.47
N THR A 18 26.43 32.74 -57.40
CA THR A 18 27.86 32.92 -57.15
C THR A 18 28.27 32.40 -55.77
N ILE A 19 27.43 32.57 -54.76
CA ILE A 19 27.68 32.04 -53.41
C ILE A 19 27.65 30.49 -53.43
N ILE A 20 26.67 29.89 -54.09
CA ILE A 20 26.56 28.43 -54.22
C ILE A 20 27.79 27.86 -54.95
N GLU A 21 28.22 28.48 -56.05
CA GLU A 21 29.39 28.04 -56.81
C GLU A 21 30.69 28.13 -55.97
N ARG A 22 30.89 29.23 -55.23
CA ARG A 22 32.05 29.35 -54.34
C ARG A 22 32.02 28.39 -53.15
N LEU A 23 30.84 28.13 -52.57
CA LEU A 23 30.69 27.16 -51.49
C LEU A 23 30.98 25.73 -51.97
N LYS A 24 30.50 25.37 -53.17
CA LYS A 24 30.84 24.09 -53.81
C LYS A 24 32.34 23.98 -54.12
N ALA A 25 32.97 25.05 -54.58
CA ALA A 25 34.41 25.05 -54.85
C ALA A 25 35.25 24.88 -53.57
N LYS A 26 34.86 25.55 -52.48
CA LYS A 26 35.61 25.54 -51.21
C LYS A 26 35.41 24.26 -50.41
N TYR A 27 34.17 23.81 -50.24
CA TYR A 27 33.82 22.70 -49.34
C TYR A 27 33.47 21.40 -50.06
N LYS A 28 33.42 21.41 -51.40
CA LYS A 28 33.22 20.22 -52.25
C LYS A 28 32.13 19.30 -51.71
N ASP A 29 32.51 18.07 -51.33
CA ASP A 29 31.61 17.02 -50.86
C ASP A 29 31.27 17.12 -49.38
N GLU A 30 31.76 18.09 -48.63
CA GLU A 30 31.47 18.21 -47.20
C GLU A 30 30.13 18.88 -46.88
N ILE A 31 29.50 19.52 -47.87
CA ILE A 31 28.22 20.23 -47.71
C ILE A 31 27.12 19.66 -48.61
N VAL A 32 25.87 19.78 -48.17
CA VAL A 32 24.67 19.40 -48.91
C VAL A 32 23.75 20.61 -49.02
N PHE A 33 23.19 20.80 -50.21
CA PHE A 33 22.19 21.83 -50.49
C PHE A 33 20.82 21.18 -50.57
N PHE A 34 19.90 21.61 -49.71
CA PHE A 34 18.48 21.25 -49.80
C PHE A 34 17.74 22.40 -50.48
N ASN A 35 17.07 22.12 -51.60
CA ASN A 35 16.31 23.09 -52.35
C ASN A 35 14.94 22.49 -52.66
N GLU A 36 14.00 22.69 -51.76
CA GLU A 36 12.63 22.20 -51.89
C GLU A 36 11.75 23.33 -52.41
N SER A 37 10.82 23.02 -53.32
CA SER A 37 9.96 24.02 -53.97
C SER A 37 9.12 24.76 -52.92
N GLY A 38 9.30 26.08 -52.81
CA GLY A 38 8.58 26.93 -51.85
C GLY A 38 9.35 27.24 -50.55
N HIS A 39 10.52 26.63 -50.34
CA HIS A 39 11.36 26.88 -49.15
C HIS A 39 12.71 27.50 -49.51
N ASP A 40 13.24 28.30 -48.57
CA ASP A 40 14.59 28.86 -48.68
C ASP A 40 15.63 27.75 -48.73
N CYS A 41 16.61 27.87 -49.63
CA CYS A 41 17.68 26.90 -49.76
C CYS A 41 18.46 26.75 -48.43
N ILE A 42 18.56 25.53 -47.92
CA ILE A 42 19.29 25.21 -46.69
C ILE A 42 20.63 24.58 -47.06
N VAL A 43 21.71 25.07 -46.44
CA VAL A 43 23.06 24.54 -46.63
C VAL A 43 23.51 23.95 -45.30
N CYS A 44 23.93 22.68 -45.29
CA CYS A 44 24.36 22.00 -44.07
C CYS A 44 25.58 21.11 -44.35
N PHE A 45 26.48 20.97 -43.37
CA PHE A 45 27.60 20.05 -43.45
C PHE A 45 27.12 18.60 -43.31
N LYS A 46 27.67 17.68 -44.12
CA LYS A 46 27.35 16.24 -44.07
C LYS A 46 27.54 15.67 -42.66
N GLY A 47 28.62 16.04 -41.97
CA GLY A 47 28.87 15.59 -40.59
C GLY A 47 27.77 15.99 -39.60
N PHE A 48 27.15 17.16 -39.80
CA PHE A 48 26.03 17.61 -38.97
C PHE A 48 24.74 16.89 -39.33
N ILE A 49 24.52 16.59 -40.62
CA ILE A 49 23.41 15.74 -41.08
C ILE A 49 23.53 14.33 -40.47
N TYR A 50 24.72 13.72 -40.51
CA TYR A 50 24.98 12.44 -39.85
C TYR A 50 24.68 12.54 -38.36
N LYS A 51 25.18 13.57 -37.66
CA LYS A 51 24.89 13.77 -36.23
C LYS A 51 23.39 13.94 -35.94
N ILE A 52 22.64 14.64 -36.78
CA ILE A 52 21.17 14.77 -36.66
C ILE A 52 20.48 13.42 -36.92
N ILE A 53 20.92 12.66 -37.93
CA ILE A 53 20.36 11.34 -38.26
C ILE A 53 20.71 10.32 -37.17
N SER A 54 21.91 10.38 -36.60
CA SER A 54 22.39 9.52 -35.51
C SER A 54 21.76 9.86 -34.16
N ASN A 55 21.51 11.14 -33.89
CA ASN A 55 20.84 11.61 -32.66
C ASN A 55 19.32 11.54 -32.76
N LYS A 56 18.75 11.41 -33.96
CA LYS A 56 17.37 10.98 -34.07
C LYS A 56 17.32 9.53 -33.57
N PRO A 57 16.49 9.20 -32.56
CA PRO A 57 16.20 7.81 -32.28
C PRO A 57 15.79 7.15 -33.60
N PRO A 58 16.23 5.91 -33.86
CA PRO A 58 16.05 5.26 -35.16
C PRO A 58 14.57 5.37 -35.55
N SER A 59 14.31 6.19 -36.58
CA SER A 59 12.98 6.53 -37.04
C SER A 59 12.19 5.27 -37.33
N HIS A 60 11.09 5.08 -36.61
CA HIS A 60 9.85 4.41 -37.00
C HIS A 60 10.00 3.43 -38.17
N LYS A 61 10.73 2.33 -37.95
CA LYS A 61 10.40 1.10 -38.69
C LYS A 61 9.03 0.66 -38.17
N LYS A 62 8.20 0.07 -39.02
CA LYS A 62 6.90 -0.54 -38.69
C LYS A 62 6.99 -1.72 -37.68
N ASN A 63 7.93 -1.66 -36.73
CA ASN A 63 8.00 -2.47 -35.52
C ASN A 63 7.58 -1.54 -34.39
N ASP A 64 6.48 -1.65 -33.69
CA ASP A 64 5.28 -2.48 -33.72
C ASP A 64 4.40 -1.66 -32.77
N VAL A 65 3.23 -1.16 -33.19
CA VAL A 65 2.35 -0.30 -32.33
C VAL A 65 2.15 -0.95 -30.95
N ARG A 66 2.24 -2.27 -30.89
CA ARG A 66 2.25 -3.07 -29.67
C ARG A 66 3.44 -2.77 -28.74
N GLU A 67 4.67 -2.68 -29.24
CA GLU A 67 5.85 -2.38 -28.42
C GLU A 67 5.81 -0.96 -27.85
N GLU A 68 5.36 0.02 -28.62
CA GLU A 68 5.15 1.40 -28.11
C GLU A 68 4.12 1.41 -26.98
N ARG A 69 3.01 0.67 -27.13
CA ARG A 69 2.01 0.50 -26.07
C ARG A 69 2.58 -0.20 -24.84
N LEU A 70 3.40 -1.23 -25.02
CA LEU A 70 4.06 -1.92 -23.91
C LEU A 70 5.04 -1.00 -23.19
N GLN A 71 5.78 -0.16 -23.93
CA GLN A 71 6.69 0.80 -23.34
C GLN A 71 5.95 1.82 -22.47
N LEU A 72 4.85 2.37 -22.96
CA LEU A 72 4.00 3.28 -22.18
C LEU A 72 3.49 2.63 -20.89
N VAL A 73 3.12 1.35 -20.93
CA VAL A 73 2.71 0.60 -19.73
C VAL A 73 3.89 0.41 -18.76
N ARG A 74 5.10 0.14 -19.25
CA ARG A 74 6.30 0.05 -18.41
C ARG A 74 6.62 1.39 -17.75
N ASP A 75 6.52 2.49 -18.49
CA ASP A 75 6.77 3.83 -17.98
C ASP A 75 5.72 4.20 -16.91
N ALA A 76 4.44 3.91 -17.16
CA ALA A 76 3.37 4.09 -16.17
C ALA A 76 3.59 3.22 -14.91
N ALA A 77 4.06 1.98 -15.08
CA ALA A 77 4.39 1.11 -13.95
C ALA A 77 5.56 1.65 -13.12
N ALA A 78 6.56 2.27 -13.76
CA ALA A 78 7.68 2.90 -13.07
C ALA A 78 7.21 4.09 -12.21
N ILE A 79 6.35 4.94 -12.74
CA ILE A 79 5.74 6.07 -12.01
C ILE A 79 4.97 5.57 -10.79
N ILE A 80 4.08 4.59 -10.98
CA ILE A 80 3.28 4.02 -9.89
C ILE A 80 4.18 3.40 -8.82
N LEU A 81 5.24 2.69 -9.22
CA LEU A 81 6.18 2.08 -8.29
C LEU A 81 6.94 3.13 -7.48
N GLU A 82 7.34 4.24 -8.10
CA GLU A 82 7.99 5.36 -7.44
C GLU A 82 7.08 6.02 -6.41
N ASP A 83 5.80 6.22 -6.73
CA ASP A 83 4.83 6.78 -5.79
C ASP A 83 4.59 5.88 -4.58
N ILE A 84 4.44 4.57 -4.80
CA ILE A 84 4.31 3.59 -3.70
C ILE A 84 5.55 3.62 -2.79
N ARG A 85 6.74 3.75 -3.37
CA ARG A 85 8.01 3.80 -2.63
C ARG A 85 8.19 5.10 -1.86
N SER A 86 7.71 6.21 -2.41
CA SER A 86 7.85 7.55 -1.84
C SER A 86 6.85 7.83 -0.73
N GLN A 87 5.72 7.11 -0.69
CA GLN A 87 4.73 7.28 0.37
C GLN A 87 5.27 6.84 1.74
N TYR A 88 5.00 7.62 2.79
CA TYR A 88 5.28 7.21 4.17
C TYR A 88 4.19 6.27 4.68
N TYR A 89 4.59 5.19 5.33
CA TYR A 89 3.68 4.25 6.01
C TYR A 89 4.14 4.06 7.45
N GLU A 90 3.22 4.26 8.39
CA GLU A 90 3.48 4.00 9.80
C GLU A 90 3.56 2.48 10.04
N THR A 91 4.59 2.04 10.77
CA THR A 91 4.86 0.61 11.02
C THR A 91 5.18 0.29 12.47
N LYS A 92 5.36 1.32 13.31
CA LYS A 92 5.65 1.22 14.74
C LYS A 92 4.39 1.07 15.58
N GLU A 93 3.25 1.50 15.06
CA GLU A 93 1.98 1.45 15.77
C GLU A 93 0.88 0.87 14.88
N TYR A 94 -0.07 0.19 15.51
CA TYR A 94 -1.32 -0.20 14.88
C TYR A 94 -2.39 0.85 15.19
N PRO A 95 -3.32 1.11 14.25
CA PRO A 95 -4.43 2.01 14.51
C PRO A 95 -5.30 1.51 15.67
N PRO A 96 -6.02 2.44 16.34
CA PRO A 96 -7.07 2.09 17.29
C PRO A 96 -8.09 1.09 16.73
N SER A 97 -8.69 0.28 17.61
CA SER A 97 -9.60 -0.81 17.22
C SER A 97 -10.88 -0.30 16.54
N ASP A 98 -11.36 0.88 16.93
CA ASP A 98 -12.53 1.54 16.38
C ASP A 98 -12.29 2.22 15.03
N SER A 99 -11.03 2.48 14.66
CA SER A 99 -10.62 3.10 13.39
C SER A 99 -9.81 2.20 12.48
N PHE A 100 -9.51 0.96 12.91
CA PHE A 100 -8.61 0.01 12.24
C PHE A 100 -8.88 -0.19 10.73
N LEU A 101 -10.14 -0.11 10.29
CA LEU A 101 -10.54 -0.28 8.89
C LEU A 101 -11.15 0.97 8.24
N LYS A 102 -11.25 2.12 8.94
CA LYS A 102 -11.97 3.30 8.43
C LYS A 102 -11.22 4.02 7.32
N ASP A 103 -9.92 4.23 7.49
CA ASP A 103 -9.12 5.09 6.61
C ASP A 103 -8.20 4.33 5.66
N VAL A 104 -8.51 3.07 5.35
CA VAL A 104 -7.65 2.18 4.54
C VAL A 104 -7.31 2.76 3.16
N ASN A 105 -8.24 3.50 2.55
CA ASN A 105 -8.02 4.09 1.22
C ASN A 105 -7.02 5.26 1.22
N THR A 106 -6.74 5.87 2.37
CA THR A 106 -5.74 6.96 2.49
C THR A 106 -4.31 6.44 2.32
N LEU A 107 -4.11 5.13 2.52
CA LEU A 107 -2.83 4.46 2.35
C LEU A 107 -2.50 4.14 0.88
N ILE A 108 -3.40 4.50 -0.04
CA ILE A 108 -3.29 4.17 -1.46
C ILE A 108 -2.74 5.38 -2.22
N PRO A 109 -1.60 5.26 -2.94
CA PRO A 109 -1.11 6.33 -3.81
C PRO A 109 -2.12 6.70 -4.90
N GLU A 110 -2.18 7.98 -5.25
CA GLU A 110 -3.15 8.50 -6.22
C GLU A 110 -3.01 7.84 -7.60
N THR A 111 -1.78 7.64 -8.10
CA THR A 111 -1.53 7.02 -9.41
C THR A 111 -2.02 5.57 -9.47
N LEU A 112 -1.80 4.80 -8.39
CA LEU A 112 -2.33 3.44 -8.27
C LEU A 112 -3.87 3.44 -8.17
N SER A 113 -4.44 4.43 -7.46
CA SER A 113 -5.88 4.65 -7.37
C SER A 113 -6.50 4.89 -8.75
N VAL A 114 -5.93 5.81 -9.54
CA VAL A 114 -6.41 6.15 -10.89
C VAL A 114 -6.37 4.92 -11.80
N LEU A 115 -5.25 4.19 -11.83
CA LEU A 115 -5.12 2.98 -12.65
C LEU A 115 -6.16 1.92 -12.27
N LEU A 116 -6.23 1.54 -10.99
CA LEU A 116 -7.08 0.43 -10.57
C LEU A 116 -8.57 0.78 -10.58
N LYS A 117 -8.95 2.03 -10.30
CA LYS A 117 -10.34 2.48 -10.51
C LYS A 117 -10.68 2.42 -12.01
N GLY A 118 -9.75 2.82 -12.87
CA GLY A 118 -9.85 2.66 -14.32
C GLY A 118 -10.07 1.20 -14.72
N ILE A 119 -9.41 0.23 -14.10
CA ILE A 119 -9.55 -1.19 -14.48
C ILE A 119 -10.79 -1.85 -13.86
N ILE A 120 -11.05 -1.59 -12.57
CA ILE A 120 -12.02 -2.36 -11.76
C ILE A 120 -13.41 -1.72 -11.78
N CYS A 121 -13.48 -0.38 -11.76
CA CYS A 121 -14.74 0.36 -11.59
C CYS A 121 -15.40 0.77 -12.91
N GLN A 122 -14.84 0.40 -14.07
CA GLN A 122 -15.45 0.67 -15.39
C GLN A 122 -16.77 -0.09 -15.64
N SER A 123 -17.02 -1.19 -14.91
CA SER A 123 -18.20 -2.03 -15.16
C SER A 123 -19.44 -1.52 -14.42
N LYS A 124 -20.44 -1.05 -15.18
CA LYS A 124 -21.76 -0.59 -14.67
C LYS A 124 -22.60 -1.68 -13.97
N ARG A 125 -22.17 -2.95 -13.98
CA ARG A 125 -22.95 -4.10 -13.48
C ARG A 125 -22.75 -4.44 -12.01
N LYS A 126 -21.70 -3.93 -11.36
CA LYS A 126 -21.40 -4.23 -9.95
C LYS A 126 -21.95 -3.11 -9.06
N SER A 127 -22.42 -3.46 -7.86
CA SER A 127 -22.67 -2.44 -6.85
C SER A 127 -21.36 -1.69 -6.57
N LEU A 128 -21.44 -0.36 -6.51
CA LEU A 128 -20.29 0.51 -6.31
C LEU A 128 -19.47 0.06 -5.08
N ASN A 129 -20.15 -0.27 -3.99
CA ASN A 129 -19.54 -0.72 -2.73
C ASN A 129 -18.76 -2.04 -2.88
N ALA A 130 -19.22 -3.00 -3.70
CA ALA A 130 -18.51 -4.26 -3.90
C ALA A 130 -17.26 -4.07 -4.77
N ALA A 131 -17.31 -3.15 -5.73
CA ALA A 131 -16.15 -2.80 -6.55
C ALA A 131 -15.08 -2.08 -5.71
N GLU A 132 -15.49 -1.13 -4.85
CA GLU A 132 -14.59 -0.40 -3.95
C GLU A 132 -13.86 -1.31 -2.97
N ARG A 133 -14.55 -2.29 -2.36
CA ARG A 133 -13.89 -3.26 -1.47
C ARG A 133 -12.82 -4.08 -2.19
N LYS A 134 -13.10 -4.53 -3.42
CA LYS A 134 -12.14 -5.29 -4.24
C LYS A 134 -10.96 -4.42 -4.68
N TYR A 135 -11.24 -3.17 -5.05
CA TYR A 135 -10.24 -2.17 -5.35
C TYR A 135 -9.29 -1.97 -4.16
N ALA A 136 -9.83 -1.73 -2.95
CA ALA A 136 -9.03 -1.57 -1.74
C ALA A 136 -8.19 -2.82 -1.44
N SER A 137 -8.79 -4.02 -1.49
CA SER A 137 -8.06 -5.26 -1.21
C SER A 137 -6.90 -5.50 -2.19
N ILE A 138 -7.13 -5.32 -3.50
CA ILE A 138 -6.09 -5.54 -4.53
C ILE A 138 -4.98 -4.51 -4.38
N THR A 139 -5.33 -3.26 -4.12
CA THR A 139 -4.35 -2.20 -3.93
C THR A 139 -3.44 -2.50 -2.73
N HIS A 140 -4.03 -2.88 -1.59
CA HIS A 140 -3.27 -3.27 -0.41
C HIS A 140 -2.35 -4.48 -0.67
N SER A 141 -2.78 -5.47 -1.45
CA SER A 141 -1.93 -6.59 -1.86
C SER A 141 -0.75 -6.13 -2.73
N ILE A 142 -0.96 -5.21 -3.67
CA ILE A 142 0.11 -4.65 -4.52
C ILE A 142 1.13 -3.86 -3.67
N ILE A 143 0.65 -3.00 -2.76
CA ILE A 143 1.54 -2.22 -1.89
C ILE A 143 2.32 -3.16 -0.95
N ALA A 144 1.68 -4.19 -0.38
CA ALA A 144 2.36 -5.17 0.45
C ALA A 144 3.40 -5.99 -0.30
N ALA A 145 3.14 -6.35 -1.56
CA ALA A 145 4.09 -7.07 -2.41
C ALA A 145 5.29 -6.20 -2.81
N THR A 146 5.07 -4.90 -3.04
CA THR A 146 6.13 -3.96 -3.42
C THR A 146 6.96 -3.46 -2.23
N ARG A 147 6.37 -3.42 -1.01
CA ARG A 147 7.02 -2.94 0.22
C ARG A 147 6.79 -3.85 1.44
N PRO A 148 7.23 -5.11 1.40
CA PRO A 148 6.92 -6.11 2.44
C PRO A 148 7.43 -5.75 3.84
N ALA A 149 8.56 -5.02 3.93
CA ALA A 149 9.16 -4.64 5.21
C ALA A 149 8.64 -3.31 5.76
N SER A 150 8.04 -2.46 4.91
CA SER A 150 7.72 -1.07 5.25
C SER A 150 6.24 -0.74 5.14
N PHE A 151 5.38 -1.72 4.84
CA PHE A 151 3.94 -1.53 4.77
C PHE A 151 3.22 -2.60 5.58
N ILE A 152 2.36 -2.17 6.50
CA ILE A 152 1.46 -3.05 7.24
C ILE A 152 0.06 -2.75 6.74
N SER A 153 -0.50 -3.67 5.96
CA SER A 153 -1.87 -3.54 5.47
C SER A 153 -2.88 -3.88 6.58
N PRO A 154 -3.75 -2.94 7.00
CA PRO A 154 -4.81 -3.24 7.96
C PRO A 154 -5.81 -4.29 7.42
N LEU A 155 -6.06 -4.27 6.11
CA LEU A 155 -6.94 -5.25 5.45
C LEU A 155 -6.35 -6.66 5.49
N LEU A 156 -5.08 -6.83 5.10
CA LEU A 156 -4.45 -8.16 5.09
C LEU A 156 -4.23 -8.69 6.51
N LEU A 157 -3.90 -7.80 7.45
CA LEU A 157 -3.74 -8.14 8.86
C LEU A 157 -5.08 -8.53 9.49
N GLY A 158 -6.15 -7.78 9.21
CA GLY A 158 -7.50 -8.05 9.71
C GLY A 158 -8.06 -9.37 9.19
N VAL A 159 -7.94 -9.63 7.88
CA VAL A 159 -8.35 -10.91 7.27
C VAL A 159 -7.55 -12.07 7.88
N GLY A 160 -6.23 -11.92 7.98
CA GLY A 160 -5.36 -12.93 8.55
C GLY A 160 -5.67 -13.24 10.02
N SER A 161 -5.83 -12.21 10.87
CA SER A 161 -6.19 -12.40 12.28
C SER A 161 -7.57 -13.04 12.44
N PHE A 162 -8.55 -12.62 11.63
CA PHE A 162 -9.88 -13.24 11.64
C PHE A 162 -9.83 -14.73 11.29
N LEU A 163 -9.14 -15.09 10.19
CA LEU A 163 -9.04 -16.48 9.76
C LEU A 163 -8.26 -17.32 10.77
N TYR A 164 -7.20 -16.77 11.37
CA TYR A 164 -6.43 -17.47 12.38
C TYR A 164 -7.28 -17.76 13.62
N LYS A 165 -8.02 -16.77 14.13
CA LYS A 165 -8.94 -16.95 15.27
C LYS A 165 -10.08 -17.92 14.96
N LYS A 166 -10.57 -17.93 13.72
CA LYS A 166 -11.70 -18.78 13.31
C LYS A 166 -11.29 -20.24 13.11
N TYR A 167 -10.13 -20.50 12.54
CA TYR A 167 -9.72 -21.85 12.10
C TYR A 167 -8.53 -22.42 12.87
N GLY A 168 -7.79 -21.62 13.63
CA GLY A 168 -6.64 -22.06 14.44
C GLY A 168 -5.45 -22.59 13.64
N SER A 169 -5.43 -22.43 12.31
CA SER A 169 -4.42 -23.04 11.43
C SER A 169 -3.41 -22.02 10.93
N SER A 170 -2.14 -22.15 11.36
CA SER A 170 -1.03 -21.35 10.83
C SER A 170 -0.74 -21.67 9.36
N ASN A 171 -0.88 -22.94 8.96
CA ASN A 171 -0.63 -23.37 7.57
C ASN A 171 -1.58 -22.68 6.58
N LEU A 172 -2.86 -22.55 6.94
CA LEU A 172 -3.83 -21.82 6.11
C LEU A 172 -3.40 -20.37 5.91
N ILE A 173 -2.94 -19.72 6.99
CA ILE A 173 -2.47 -18.34 6.95
C ILE A 173 -1.22 -18.20 6.09
N ASP A 174 -0.26 -19.11 6.22
CA ASP A 174 0.98 -19.06 5.43
C ASP A 174 0.72 -19.27 3.94
N VAL A 175 -0.21 -20.17 3.58
CA VAL A 175 -0.67 -20.33 2.18
C VAL A 175 -1.28 -19.02 1.66
N LEU A 176 -2.22 -18.43 2.40
CA LEU A 176 -2.86 -17.18 1.97
C LEU A 176 -1.88 -15.99 1.93
N SER A 177 -0.92 -15.95 2.85
CA SER A 177 0.15 -14.95 2.85
C SER A 177 1.06 -15.10 1.64
N SER A 178 1.41 -16.33 1.25
CA SER A 178 2.23 -16.59 0.05
C SER A 178 1.56 -16.14 -1.24
N LEU A 179 0.22 -16.17 -1.27
CA LEU A 179 -0.59 -15.71 -2.40
C LEU A 179 -0.89 -14.21 -2.37
N GLY A 180 -0.54 -13.50 -1.29
CA GLY A 180 -0.79 -12.07 -1.11
C GLY A 180 -2.21 -11.70 -0.65
N PHE A 181 -2.98 -12.67 -0.13
CA PHE A 181 -4.35 -12.47 0.36
C PHE A 181 -4.46 -12.31 1.89
N SER A 182 -3.36 -12.48 2.62
CA SER A 182 -3.29 -12.33 4.07
C SER A 182 -1.92 -11.77 4.49
N ALA A 183 -1.84 -11.20 5.70
CA ALA A 183 -0.57 -11.01 6.37
C ALA A 183 0.02 -12.36 6.79
N SER A 184 1.34 -12.40 7.03
CA SER A 184 2.02 -13.61 7.49
C SER A 184 1.61 -13.98 8.90
N TYR A 185 1.70 -15.27 9.23
CA TYR A 185 1.42 -15.74 10.59
C TYR A 185 2.27 -15.02 11.65
N ASN A 186 3.52 -14.68 11.31
CA ASN A 186 4.38 -13.91 12.19
C ASN A 186 3.83 -12.50 12.45
N ALA A 187 3.38 -11.79 11.41
CA ALA A 187 2.82 -10.45 11.55
C ALA A 187 1.53 -10.45 12.38
N ILE A 188 0.67 -11.45 12.17
CA ILE A 188 -0.57 -11.65 12.93
C ILE A 188 -0.26 -11.94 14.40
N SER A 189 0.68 -12.85 14.66
CA SER A 189 1.10 -13.18 16.02
C SER A 189 1.69 -11.97 16.77
N LEU A 190 2.47 -11.11 16.10
CA LEU A 190 2.96 -9.86 16.70
C LEU A 190 1.82 -8.87 16.99
N PHE A 191 0.82 -8.80 16.11
CA PHE A 191 -0.36 -7.97 16.33
C PHE A 191 -1.20 -8.47 17.51
N GLU A 192 -1.41 -9.78 17.64
CA GLU A 192 -2.10 -10.37 18.77
C GLU A 192 -1.34 -10.18 20.08
N ASP A 193 -0.02 -10.33 20.06
CA ASP A 193 0.84 -10.04 21.21
C ASP A 193 0.74 -8.57 21.61
N SER A 194 0.76 -7.65 20.63
CA SER A 194 0.57 -6.22 20.91
C SER A 194 -0.79 -5.98 21.55
N CYS A 195 -1.85 -6.62 21.04
CA CYS A 195 -3.21 -6.49 21.59
C CYS A 195 -3.31 -7.03 23.01
N ALA A 196 -2.65 -8.15 23.31
CA ALA A 196 -2.71 -8.78 24.62
C ALA A 196 -2.05 -7.92 25.72
N PHE A 197 -0.96 -7.22 25.38
CA PHE A 197 -0.22 -6.36 26.31
C PHE A 197 -0.77 -4.93 26.37
N ARG A 198 -1.92 -4.69 25.75
CA ARG A 198 -2.58 -3.39 25.79
C ARG A 198 -2.99 -3.07 27.25
N PRO A 199 -2.67 -1.87 27.77
CA PRO A 199 -3.17 -1.46 29.07
C PRO A 199 -4.70 -1.40 29.08
N ALA A 200 -5.30 -1.72 30.23
CA ALA A 200 -6.73 -1.53 30.43
C ALA A 200 -7.10 -0.05 30.22
N ARG A 201 -8.25 0.19 29.60
CA ARG A 201 -8.74 1.56 29.38
C ARG A 201 -9.13 2.17 30.72
N ASN A 202 -8.86 3.46 30.89
CA ASN A 202 -9.38 4.16 32.05
C ASN A 202 -10.87 4.38 31.87
N ILE A 203 -11.57 4.31 32.99
CA ILE A 203 -13.00 4.51 33.07
C ILE A 203 -13.19 5.76 33.89
N LEU A 204 -13.82 6.78 33.30
CA LEU A 204 -13.97 8.08 33.95
C LEU A 204 -14.84 7.96 35.22
N PRO A 205 -14.70 8.91 36.17
CA PRO A 205 -15.54 8.94 37.36
C PRO A 205 -17.04 8.96 37.01
N HIS A 206 -17.88 8.44 37.90
CA HIS A 206 -19.35 8.36 37.75
C HIS A 206 -19.87 7.30 36.76
N ALA A 207 -19.06 6.30 36.41
CA ALA A 207 -19.55 5.10 35.71
C ALA A 207 -20.36 4.19 36.64
N PHE A 208 -21.41 3.57 36.10
CA PHE A 208 -22.02 2.39 36.68
C PHE A 208 -21.29 1.13 36.18
N PHE A 209 -20.99 0.21 37.10
CA PHE A 209 -20.29 -1.05 36.82
C PHE A 209 -21.15 -2.24 37.18
N GLN A 210 -21.19 -3.23 36.29
CA GLN A 210 -21.76 -4.54 36.58
C GLN A 210 -20.86 -5.63 36.02
N PHE A 211 -20.48 -6.58 36.86
CA PHE A 211 -19.80 -7.79 36.39
C PHE A 211 -20.84 -8.87 36.14
N VAL A 212 -20.82 -9.43 34.94
CA VAL A 212 -21.69 -10.54 34.54
C VAL A 212 -20.80 -11.74 34.27
N PHE A 213 -21.14 -12.86 34.89
CA PHE A 213 -20.40 -14.11 34.74
C PHE A 213 -21.32 -15.17 34.15
N ASP A 214 -20.79 -15.94 33.21
CA ASP A 214 -21.47 -17.08 32.61
C ASP A 214 -20.49 -18.26 32.48
N ASN A 215 -21.00 -19.47 32.32
CA ASN A 215 -20.17 -20.65 32.10
C ASN A 215 -19.63 -20.67 30.67
N ALA A 216 -18.34 -20.97 30.54
CA ALA A 216 -17.61 -21.18 29.31
C ALA A 216 -17.18 -22.65 29.25
N ASP A 217 -18.02 -23.48 28.62
CA ASP A 217 -17.83 -24.91 28.48
C ASP A 217 -17.31 -25.27 27.08
N PHE A 218 -16.22 -26.03 27.01
CA PHE A 218 -15.79 -26.69 25.76
C PHE A 218 -15.79 -28.21 25.93
N ILE A 219 -16.25 -28.90 24.87
CA ILE A 219 -16.25 -30.36 24.77
C ILE A 219 -17.02 -31.01 25.94
N SER A 220 -18.16 -30.44 26.35
CA SER A 220 -18.96 -30.95 27.47
C SER A 220 -19.60 -32.34 27.23
N ASN A 221 -19.66 -32.80 25.98
CA ASN A 221 -20.33 -34.04 25.57
C ASN A 221 -19.40 -35.27 25.59
N THR A 222 -18.69 -35.48 26.70
CA THR A 222 -17.94 -36.74 26.95
C THR A 222 -18.63 -37.51 28.06
N ILE A 223 -18.90 -38.80 27.84
CA ILE A 223 -19.59 -39.68 28.81
C ILE A 223 -18.83 -39.78 30.14
N ASP A 224 -17.49 -39.71 30.10
CA ASP A 224 -16.61 -39.86 31.27
C ASP A 224 -16.10 -38.54 31.84
N GLY A 225 -16.49 -37.39 31.26
CA GLY A 225 -16.06 -36.05 31.69
C GLY A 225 -14.57 -35.74 31.46
N LYS A 226 -13.80 -36.61 30.79
CA LYS A 226 -12.38 -36.36 30.53
C LYS A 226 -12.18 -35.42 29.33
N ASN A 227 -11.13 -34.61 29.40
CA ASN A 227 -10.81 -33.58 28.40
C ASN A 227 -11.94 -32.56 28.17
N THR A 228 -12.82 -32.37 29.16
CA THR A 228 -13.76 -31.27 29.19
C THR A 228 -13.08 -30.03 29.75
N PHE A 229 -13.44 -28.86 29.23
CA PHE A 229 -13.02 -27.58 29.81
C PHE A 229 -14.25 -26.90 30.38
N HIS A 230 -14.20 -26.60 31.67
CA HIS A 230 -15.19 -25.81 32.37
C HIS A 230 -14.50 -24.58 32.94
N ALA A 231 -14.88 -23.39 32.46
CA ALA A 231 -14.48 -22.13 33.04
C ALA A 231 -15.68 -21.23 33.22
N MET A 232 -15.51 -20.15 33.98
CA MET A 232 -16.51 -19.09 34.08
C MET A 232 -15.95 -17.86 33.34
N GLY A 233 -16.61 -17.45 32.27
CA GLY A 233 -16.31 -16.23 31.54
C GLY A 233 -16.95 -15.04 32.25
N GLY A 234 -16.15 -14.05 32.62
CA GLY A 234 -16.65 -12.78 33.17
C GLY A 234 -16.53 -11.66 32.15
N ILE A 235 -17.56 -10.81 32.07
CA ILE A 235 -17.51 -9.52 31.38
C ILE A 235 -17.76 -8.38 32.37
N GLN A 236 -17.08 -7.25 32.13
CA GLN A 236 -17.34 -6.00 32.83
C GLN A 236 -18.22 -5.11 31.94
N CYS A 237 -19.43 -4.83 32.39
CA CYS A 237 -20.35 -3.90 31.77
C CYS A 237 -20.18 -2.52 32.39
N VAL A 238 -20.06 -1.49 31.56
CA VAL A 238 -19.85 -0.08 31.97
C VAL A 238 -20.90 0.78 31.27
N THR A 239 -21.57 1.66 32.03
CA THR A 239 -22.61 2.57 31.53
C THR A 239 -22.45 3.97 32.13
N PRO A 240 -22.70 5.04 31.35
CA PRO A 240 -22.88 5.09 29.89
C PRO A 240 -21.58 4.83 29.09
N TYR A 241 -21.73 4.62 27.77
CA TYR A 241 -20.62 4.17 26.88
C TYR A 241 -19.49 5.19 26.73
N ASP A 242 -19.82 6.47 26.84
CA ASP A 242 -18.96 7.64 26.65
C ASP A 242 -18.00 7.87 27.82
N ILE A 243 -18.19 7.15 28.92
CA ILE A 243 -17.30 7.16 30.09
C ILE A 243 -16.02 6.34 29.88
N ILE A 244 -15.98 5.50 28.85
CA ILE A 244 -14.77 4.76 28.46
C ILE A 244 -13.92 5.65 27.56
N GLU A 245 -12.66 5.88 27.92
CA GLU A 245 -11.74 6.64 27.06
C GLU A 245 -11.63 6.01 25.65
N THR A 246 -11.60 6.87 24.63
CA THR A 246 -11.39 6.48 23.23
C THR A 246 -10.07 5.72 23.10
N ASP A 247 -10.00 4.64 22.30
CA ASP A 247 -8.68 4.05 22.14
C ASP A 247 -7.67 4.90 21.38
N THR A 248 -6.46 4.77 21.89
CA THR A 248 -5.23 5.23 21.28
C THR A 248 -4.66 4.17 20.35
N SER A 249 -3.71 4.63 19.51
CA SER A 249 -2.84 3.74 18.75
C SER A 249 -2.14 2.74 19.66
N LEU A 250 -1.88 1.55 19.12
CA LEU A 250 -1.29 0.45 19.83
C LEU A 250 0.17 0.28 19.42
N PRO A 251 1.15 0.47 20.33
CA PRO A 251 2.55 0.23 20.03
C PRO A 251 2.79 -1.21 19.60
N ARG A 252 3.51 -1.38 18.50
CA ARG A 252 3.85 -2.69 17.96
C ARG A 252 5.03 -3.28 18.71
N VAL A 253 4.86 -4.52 19.16
CA VAL A 253 5.95 -5.28 19.78
C VAL A 253 6.94 -5.75 18.70
N SER A 254 8.25 -5.60 18.95
CA SER A 254 9.30 -5.96 17.99
C SER A 254 9.56 -7.46 17.90
N LYS A 255 9.22 -8.24 18.93
CA LYS A 255 9.47 -9.69 19.03
C LYS A 255 8.26 -10.39 19.61
N LYS A 256 8.05 -11.65 19.21
CA LYS A 256 7.01 -12.49 19.82
C LYS A 256 7.28 -12.63 21.30
N ILE A 257 6.22 -12.54 22.08
CA ILE A 257 6.34 -12.61 23.53
C ILE A 257 6.27 -14.08 23.96
N PRO A 258 7.20 -14.56 24.80
CA PRO A 258 7.20 -15.94 25.27
C PRO A 258 5.90 -16.33 25.96
N ALA A 259 5.50 -17.58 25.78
CA ALA A 259 4.28 -18.13 26.39
C ALA A 259 4.29 -18.03 27.92
N SER A 260 5.47 -18.14 28.56
CA SER A 260 5.64 -17.99 30.00
C SER A 260 5.28 -16.60 30.52
N ILE A 261 5.49 -15.55 29.72
CA ILE A 261 5.09 -14.19 30.08
C ILE A 261 3.59 -14.02 29.80
N LYS A 262 3.12 -14.54 28.66
CA LYS A 262 1.68 -14.50 28.31
C LYS A 262 0.80 -15.19 29.35
N SER A 263 1.26 -16.29 29.96
CA SER A 263 0.49 -16.97 31.01
C SER A 263 0.32 -16.15 32.29
N THR A 264 1.15 -15.12 32.48
CA THR A 264 1.03 -14.21 33.64
C THR A 264 0.11 -13.03 33.39
N LEU A 265 -0.29 -12.79 32.13
CA LEU A 265 -1.17 -11.70 31.76
C LEU A 265 -2.62 -11.95 32.13
N GLY A 266 -3.27 -10.90 32.65
CA GLY A 266 -4.69 -10.96 33.00
C GLY A 266 -5.00 -11.85 34.21
N LEU A 267 -3.98 -12.38 34.90
CA LEU A 267 -4.16 -13.08 36.16
C LEU A 267 -4.56 -12.06 37.25
N ILE A 268 -5.81 -12.13 37.68
CA ILE A 268 -6.28 -11.41 38.85
C ILE A 268 -6.04 -12.32 40.05
N PRO A 269 -5.25 -11.90 41.05
CA PRO A 269 -5.05 -12.70 42.25
C PRO A 269 -6.39 -12.91 42.95
N LEU A 270 -6.74 -14.17 43.16
CA LEU A 270 -8.00 -14.54 43.80
C LEU A 270 -7.89 -14.19 45.30
N ALA A 271 -8.57 -13.13 45.73
CA ALA A 271 -8.66 -12.78 47.13
C ALA A 271 -9.60 -13.77 47.83
N SER A 272 -9.08 -14.55 48.77
CA SER A 272 -9.90 -15.44 49.58
C SER A 272 -10.68 -14.62 50.60
N TYR A 273 -12.01 -14.61 50.47
CA TYR A 273 -12.87 -14.06 51.50
C TYR A 273 -12.97 -15.06 52.66
N SER A 274 -12.36 -14.74 53.80
CA SER A 274 -12.60 -15.47 55.04
C SER A 274 -13.91 -14.97 55.63
N LYS A 275 -14.94 -15.82 55.62
CA LYS A 275 -16.24 -15.51 56.24
C LYS A 275 -16.02 -15.31 57.73
N GLY A 276 -16.14 -14.07 58.20
CA GLY A 276 -16.18 -13.76 59.63
C GLY A 276 -17.31 -14.56 60.31
N LYS A 277 -17.08 -15.01 61.54
CA LYS A 277 -18.11 -15.69 62.34
C LYS A 277 -19.33 -14.77 62.43
N THR A 278 -20.43 -15.22 61.82
CA THR A 278 -21.81 -14.68 61.96
C THR A 278 -21.98 -13.18 61.77
N VAL A 279 -22.16 -12.75 60.52
CA VAL A 279 -23.11 -11.69 60.18
C VAL A 279 -23.88 -12.16 58.95
N GLY A 280 -24.91 -12.99 59.18
CA GLY A 280 -25.99 -13.07 58.19
C GLY A 280 -26.74 -11.75 58.17
N LEU A 281 -27.44 -11.45 57.09
CA LEU A 281 -28.49 -10.44 57.08
C LEU A 281 -29.62 -10.91 58.02
N SER A 282 -29.45 -10.70 59.32
CA SER A 282 -30.54 -10.78 60.28
C SER A 282 -31.48 -9.63 59.96
N LYS A 283 -32.69 -9.97 59.51
CA LYS A 283 -33.84 -9.06 59.59
C LYS A 283 -34.10 -8.67 61.04
#